data_AF-A0A1Q5U747-F1
#
_entry.id   AF-A0A1Q5U747-F1
#
_cell.length_a   1.000
_cell.length_b   1.000
_cell.length_c   1.000
_cell.angle_alpha   90.00
_cell.angle_beta   90.00
_cell.angle_gamma   90.00
#
_symmetry.space_group_name_H-M   'P 1'
#
loop_
_entity.id
_entity.type
_entity.pdbx_description
1 polymer ?
#
loop_
_entity_poly.entity_id
_entity_poly.type
_entity_poly.pdbx_seq_one_letter_code
_entity_poly.pdbx_strand_id
1 'polypeptide(L)'
;MATAATLKLEPATLEDVPTITELWFSAFTDPDMQHLFPNTPAMRQWWTDANRNDMINKPFQKYIKVVDTQSTDKQGRPRLVAYAKWDTSKLSDRGRRYPAWHEEQPGDECEAFFGGVDQDRIRIMGDLRHYYLDMLGTHPDYRKRGAGSMLVQWGCDLADREGVAAYVDASKAGAPLYEKFGFVDHSAPGSTSGVASMARK
;
A
#
# COMPACT_ATOMS: atom_id res chain seq x y z
N MET A 1 26.05 23.69 -5.70
CA MET A 1 26.14 22.27 -5.27
C MET A 1 24.72 21.74 -5.22
N ALA A 2 24.40 20.70 -5.98
CA ALA A 2 23.09 20.05 -5.87
C ALA A 2 23.02 19.36 -4.50
N THR A 3 22.02 19.70 -3.69
CA THR A 3 21.71 18.96 -2.46
C THR A 3 21.44 17.51 -2.84
N ALA A 4 22.26 16.58 -2.34
CA ALA A 4 22.02 15.16 -2.57
C ALA A 4 20.62 14.80 -2.04
N ALA A 5 19.83 14.07 -2.84
CA ALA A 5 18.52 13.59 -2.41
C ALA A 5 18.72 12.70 -1.17
N THR A 6 18.10 13.07 -0.05
CA THR A 6 18.26 12.36 1.24
C THR A 6 17.41 11.09 1.32
N LEU A 7 16.41 10.99 0.45
CA LEU A 7 15.50 9.85 0.36
C LEU A 7 16.07 8.81 -0.60
N LYS A 8 16.12 7.56 -0.16
CA LYS A 8 16.53 6.41 -0.98
C LYS A 8 15.46 5.36 -1.00
N LEU A 9 15.20 4.81 -2.19
CA LEU A 9 14.28 3.70 -2.40
C LEU A 9 15.03 2.37 -2.33
N GLU A 10 14.51 1.42 -1.57
CA GLU A 10 15.12 0.13 -1.30
C GLU A 10 14.06 -0.97 -1.24
N PRO A 11 14.38 -2.23 -1.57
CA PRO A 11 13.54 -3.37 -1.18
C PRO A 11 13.44 -3.46 0.35
N ALA A 12 12.25 -3.74 0.87
CA ALA A 12 12.09 -4.05 2.28
C ALA A 12 12.55 -5.48 2.60
N THR A 13 13.03 -5.69 3.82
CA THR A 13 13.43 -7.00 4.35
C THR A 13 12.53 -7.40 5.53
N LEU A 14 12.63 -8.64 5.99
CA LEU A 14 11.88 -9.11 7.15
C LEU A 14 12.21 -8.33 8.45
N GLU A 15 13.37 -7.69 8.52
CA GLU A 15 13.76 -6.83 9.65
C GLU A 15 13.00 -5.49 9.67
N ASP A 16 12.45 -5.07 8.52
CA ASP A 16 11.69 -3.83 8.41
C ASP A 16 10.23 -4.01 8.87
N VAL A 17 9.71 -5.24 8.96
CA VAL A 17 8.29 -5.52 9.20
C VAL A 17 7.74 -4.81 10.44
N PRO A 18 8.41 -4.84 11.62
CA PRO A 18 7.91 -4.09 12.78
C PRO A 18 7.79 -2.58 12.49
N THR A 19 8.76 -1.99 11.79
CA THR A 19 8.74 -0.56 11.43
C THR A 19 7.67 -0.26 10.38
N ILE A 20 7.42 -1.17 9.44
CA ILE A 20 6.32 -1.07 8.47
C ILE A 20 4.97 -1.05 9.20
N THR A 21 4.77 -1.91 10.20
CA THR A 21 3.57 -1.91 11.05
C THR A 21 3.41 -0.57 11.78
N GLU A 22 4.46 -0.08 12.45
CA GLU A 22 4.44 1.23 13.12
C GLU A 22 4.09 2.38 12.15
N LEU A 23 4.64 2.34 10.94
CA LEU A 23 4.36 3.31 9.91
C LEU A 23 2.90 3.24 9.46
N TRP A 24 2.34 2.04 9.28
CA TRP A 24 0.94 1.86 8.91
C TRP A 24 0.03 2.58 9.90
N PHE A 25 0.16 2.32 11.20
CA PHE A 25 -0.65 2.99 12.23
C PHE A 25 -0.40 4.51 12.33
N SER A 26 0.78 4.98 11.90
CA SER A 26 1.08 6.42 11.83
C SER A 26 0.51 7.09 10.58
N ALA A 27 0.33 6.33 9.49
CA ALA A 27 -0.10 6.85 8.19
C ALA A 27 -1.62 6.76 8.00
N PHE A 28 -2.25 5.69 8.48
CA PHE A 28 -3.66 5.36 8.31
C PHE A 28 -4.44 5.66 9.60
N THR A 29 -4.76 6.94 9.80
CA THR A 29 -5.42 7.44 11.02
C THR A 29 -6.85 7.90 10.78
N ASP A 30 -7.43 7.58 9.62
CA ASP A 30 -8.82 7.89 9.32
C ASP A 30 -9.77 7.04 10.19
N PRO A 31 -10.87 7.60 10.74
CA PRO A 31 -11.76 6.88 11.65
C PRO A 31 -12.30 5.57 11.08
N ASP A 32 -12.62 5.51 9.78
CA ASP A 32 -13.17 4.30 9.17
C ASP A 32 -12.10 3.19 9.13
N MET A 33 -10.86 3.54 8.79
CA MET A 33 -9.74 2.60 8.82
C MET A 33 -9.37 2.17 10.25
N GLN A 34 -9.47 3.08 11.23
CA GLN A 34 -9.21 2.76 12.63
C GLN A 34 -10.31 1.89 13.26
N HIS A 35 -11.54 1.95 12.74
CA HIS A 35 -12.61 1.04 13.10
C HIS A 35 -12.34 -0.39 12.59
N LEU A 36 -11.90 -0.54 11.33
CA LEU A 36 -11.57 -1.86 10.77
C LEU A 36 -10.26 -2.45 11.32
N PHE A 37 -9.31 -1.60 11.72
CA PHE A 37 -8.02 -1.98 12.29
C PHE A 37 -7.69 -1.10 13.51
N PRO A 38 -8.29 -1.39 14.68
CA PRO A 38 -8.06 -0.60 15.88
C PRO A 38 -6.59 -0.61 16.30
N ASN A 39 -6.10 0.52 16.82
CA ASN A 39 -4.70 0.67 17.21
C ASN A 39 -4.42 0.05 18.60
N THR A 40 -4.47 -1.29 18.66
CA THR A 40 -4.21 -2.09 19.86
C THR A 40 -2.91 -2.91 19.69
N PRO A 41 -2.33 -3.43 20.79
CA PRO A 41 -1.22 -4.37 20.70
C PRO A 41 -1.53 -5.62 19.86
N ALA A 42 -2.74 -6.17 19.97
CA ALA A 42 -3.14 -7.36 19.22
C ALA A 42 -3.23 -7.07 17.71
N MET A 43 -3.80 -5.93 17.32
CA MET A 43 -3.87 -5.54 15.90
C MET A 43 -2.50 -5.25 15.29
N ARG A 44 -1.59 -4.65 16.07
CA ARG A 44 -0.19 -4.47 15.67
C ARG A 44 0.52 -5.79 15.46
N GLN A 45 0.29 -6.77 16.33
CA GLN A 45 0.82 -8.12 16.17
C GLN A 45 0.23 -8.79 14.92
N TRP A 46 -1.08 -8.73 14.73
CA TRP A 46 -1.76 -9.27 13.54
C TRP A 46 -1.19 -8.70 12.24
N TRP A 47 -1.00 -7.37 12.16
CA TRP A 47 -0.40 -6.72 10.99
C TRP A 47 1.06 -7.12 10.76
N THR A 48 1.82 -7.28 11.85
CA THR A 48 3.22 -7.75 11.79
C THR A 48 3.28 -9.17 11.23
N ASP A 49 2.42 -10.06 11.69
CA ASP A 49 2.37 -11.44 11.24
C ASP A 49 1.85 -11.55 9.81
N ALA A 50 0.83 -10.77 9.44
CA ALA A 50 0.30 -10.70 8.08
C ALA A 50 1.37 -10.27 7.07
N ASN A 51 2.07 -9.16 7.35
CA ASN A 51 3.14 -8.67 6.47
C ASN A 51 4.32 -9.64 6.42
N ARG A 52 4.72 -10.24 7.55
CA ARG A 52 5.78 -11.26 7.59
C ARG A 52 5.41 -12.47 6.74
N ASN A 53 4.19 -12.98 6.89
CA ASN A 53 3.69 -14.12 6.12
C ASN A 53 3.68 -13.81 4.63
N ASP A 54 3.17 -12.64 4.23
CA ASP A 54 3.13 -12.22 2.83
C ASP A 54 4.55 -12.13 2.24
N MET A 55 5.51 -11.53 2.94
CA MET A 55 6.91 -11.45 2.48
C MET A 55 7.60 -12.82 2.34
N ILE A 56 7.20 -13.83 3.14
CA ILE A 56 7.77 -15.19 3.06
C ILE A 56 7.08 -16.02 1.97
N ASN A 57 5.76 -15.96 1.90
CA ASN A 57 4.95 -16.93 1.16
C ASN A 57 4.38 -16.39 -0.16
N LYS A 58 4.40 -15.07 -0.37
CA LYS A 58 3.88 -14.41 -1.59
C LYS A 58 4.99 -13.61 -2.27
N PRO A 59 5.94 -14.24 -2.97
CA PRO A 59 7.07 -13.55 -3.59
C PRO A 59 6.66 -12.55 -4.68
N PHE A 60 5.42 -12.62 -5.17
CA PHE A 60 4.83 -11.63 -6.08
C PHE A 60 4.36 -10.35 -5.37
N GLN A 61 4.27 -10.33 -4.04
CA GLN A 61 4.04 -9.12 -3.28
C GLN A 61 5.38 -8.44 -2.97
N LYS A 62 5.61 -7.33 -3.66
CA LYS A 62 6.84 -6.56 -3.60
C LYS A 62 6.69 -5.45 -2.57
N TYR A 63 7.41 -5.58 -1.46
CA TYR A 63 7.51 -4.54 -0.45
C TYR A 63 8.72 -3.65 -0.76
N ILE A 64 8.45 -2.38 -1.01
CA ILE A 64 9.46 -1.37 -1.32
C ILE A 64 9.37 -0.28 -0.27
N LYS A 65 10.50 0.15 0.27
CA LYS A 65 10.60 1.18 1.29
C LYS A 65 11.34 2.40 0.78
N VAL A 66 11.08 3.53 1.42
CA VAL A 66 11.90 4.73 1.30
C VAL A 66 12.51 5.02 2.67
N VAL A 67 13.82 5.19 2.70
CA VAL A 67 14.57 5.59 3.90
C VAL A 67 15.09 7.01 3.74
N ASP A 68 15.16 7.76 4.84
CA ASP A 68 15.85 9.05 4.90
C ASP A 68 17.24 8.83 5.48
N THR A 69 18.30 9.03 4.68
CA THR A 69 19.68 8.76 5.10
C THR A 69 20.27 9.83 6.02
N GLN A 70 19.54 10.92 6.26
CA GLN A 70 19.96 11.98 7.18
C GLN A 70 19.30 11.90 8.56
N SER A 71 18.37 10.96 8.76
CA SER A 71 17.76 10.69 10.05
C SER A 71 17.85 9.21 10.38
N THR A 72 17.85 8.89 11.67
CA THR A 72 17.96 7.50 12.13
C THR A 72 16.77 7.08 12.97
N ASP A 73 16.47 5.79 12.96
CA ASP A 73 15.60 5.17 13.95
C ASP A 73 16.30 5.05 15.32
N LYS A 74 15.62 4.46 16.29
CA LYS A 74 16.16 4.25 17.66
C LYS A 74 17.38 3.32 17.70
N GLN A 75 17.64 2.58 16.63
CA GLN A 75 18.77 1.65 16.49
C GLN A 75 19.93 2.27 15.67
N GLY A 76 19.82 3.53 15.27
CA GLY A 76 20.85 4.22 14.48
C GLY A 76 20.83 3.89 12.99
N ARG A 77 19.81 3.17 12.49
CA ARG A 77 19.67 2.84 11.06
C ARG A 77 18.96 3.99 10.33
N PRO A 78 19.18 4.21 9.02
CA PRO A 78 18.41 5.17 8.24
C PRO A 78 16.90 5.00 8.47
N ARG A 79 16.20 6.10 8.77
CA ARG A 79 14.79 6.03 9.16
C ARG A 79 13.93 5.61 7.97
N LEU A 80 13.14 4.54 8.12
CA LEU A 80 12.09 4.17 7.16
C LEU A 80 10.94 5.18 7.27
N VAL A 81 10.67 5.90 6.18
CA VAL A 81 9.74 7.04 6.17
C VAL A 81 8.52 6.84 5.27
N ALA A 82 8.59 5.88 4.36
CA ALA A 82 7.45 5.42 3.57
C ALA A 82 7.66 3.97 3.13
N TYR A 83 6.57 3.28 2.80
CA TYR A 83 6.63 2.00 2.11
C TYR A 83 5.43 1.84 1.18
N ALA A 84 5.60 0.94 0.21
CA ALA A 84 4.53 0.44 -0.62
C ALA A 84 4.57 -1.08 -0.69
N LYS A 85 3.39 -1.68 -0.86
CA LYS A 85 3.20 -3.09 -1.17
C LYS A 85 2.53 -3.18 -2.53
N TRP A 86 3.27 -3.70 -3.51
CA TRP A 86 2.80 -3.93 -4.87
C TRP A 86 2.53 -5.42 -5.08
N ASP A 87 1.32 -5.77 -5.49
CA ASP A 87 0.97 -7.11 -5.91
C ASP A 87 1.19 -7.27 -7.43
N THR A 88 2.15 -8.13 -7.78
CA THR A 88 2.54 -8.42 -9.17
C THR A 88 2.01 -9.76 -9.69
N SER A 89 1.11 -10.41 -8.94
CA SER A 89 0.54 -11.70 -9.30
C SER A 89 -0.30 -11.64 -10.58
N LYS A 90 -0.33 -12.78 -11.29
CA LYS A 90 -1.42 -13.06 -12.22
C LYS A 90 -2.72 -13.21 -11.44
N LEU A 91 -3.85 -12.95 -12.08
CA LEU A 91 -5.17 -13.00 -11.43
C LEU A 91 -5.44 -14.35 -10.72
N SER A 92 -4.97 -15.46 -11.28
CA SER A 92 -5.08 -16.80 -10.71
C SER A 92 -4.29 -17.02 -9.41
N ASP A 93 -3.25 -16.22 -9.18
CA ASP A 93 -2.24 -16.49 -8.15
C ASP A 93 -2.41 -15.59 -6.90
N ARG A 94 -3.34 -14.61 -6.95
CA ARG A 94 -3.48 -13.53 -5.95
C ARG A 94 -3.78 -14.05 -4.54
N GLY A 95 -4.50 -15.18 -4.44
CA GLY A 95 -4.98 -15.72 -3.16
C GLY A 95 -5.83 -14.72 -2.36
N ARG A 96 -6.03 -14.98 -1.07
CA ARG A 96 -6.71 -14.04 -0.18
C ARG A 96 -5.78 -12.87 0.18
N ARG A 97 -6.33 -11.65 0.10
CA ARG A 97 -5.62 -10.40 0.41
C ARG A 97 -5.14 -10.35 1.87
N TYR A 98 -6.02 -10.72 2.81
CA TYR A 98 -5.76 -10.71 4.26
C TYR A 98 -5.82 -12.12 4.87
N PRO A 99 -5.08 -12.39 5.96
CA PRO A 99 -5.30 -13.59 6.78
C PRO A 99 -6.65 -13.50 7.51
N ALA A 100 -7.04 -14.55 8.23
CA ALA A 100 -8.29 -14.55 9.00
C ALA A 100 -8.39 -13.31 9.90
N TRP A 101 -9.58 -12.71 9.97
CA TRP A 101 -9.81 -11.52 10.78
C TRP A 101 -9.62 -11.83 12.26
N HIS A 102 -9.01 -10.90 12.98
CA HIS A 102 -8.88 -10.98 14.43
C HIS A 102 -10.21 -10.67 15.11
N GLU A 103 -10.43 -11.15 16.34
CA GLU A 103 -11.66 -10.91 17.12
C GLU A 103 -11.92 -9.43 17.43
N GLU A 104 -10.87 -8.60 17.38
CA GLU A 104 -10.95 -7.15 17.58
C GLU A 104 -11.38 -6.39 16.31
N GLN A 105 -11.55 -7.09 15.18
CA GLN A 105 -12.03 -6.49 13.93
C GLN A 105 -13.50 -6.81 13.74
N PRO A 106 -14.29 -5.87 13.18
CA PRO A 106 -15.65 -6.16 12.74
C PRO A 106 -15.59 -7.00 11.46
N GLY A 107 -15.41 -8.31 11.60
CA GLY A 107 -15.10 -9.22 10.49
C GLY A 107 -16.07 -9.12 9.30
N ASP A 108 -17.37 -9.05 9.56
CA ASP A 108 -18.40 -8.89 8.52
C ASP A 108 -18.28 -7.55 7.77
N GLU A 109 -17.92 -6.47 8.49
CA GLU A 109 -17.69 -5.15 7.89
C GLU A 109 -16.39 -5.12 7.09
N CYS A 110 -15.34 -5.79 7.58
CA CYS A 110 -14.10 -5.98 6.83
C CYS A 110 -14.37 -6.74 5.53
N GLU A 111 -15.11 -7.85 5.57
CA GLU A 111 -15.49 -8.60 4.36
C GLU A 111 -16.31 -7.74 3.39
N ALA A 112 -17.29 -6.99 3.90
CA ALA A 112 -18.10 -6.10 3.06
C ALA A 112 -17.24 -5.01 2.38
N PHE A 113 -16.37 -4.36 3.14
CA PHE A 113 -15.52 -3.28 2.64
C PHE A 113 -14.49 -3.78 1.62
N PHE A 114 -13.65 -4.76 2.01
CA PHE A 114 -12.58 -5.26 1.14
C PHE A 114 -13.12 -6.12 0.00
N GLY A 115 -14.23 -6.82 0.21
CA GLY A 115 -14.95 -7.49 -0.87
C GLY A 115 -15.45 -6.49 -1.91
N GLY A 116 -16.01 -5.36 -1.50
CA GLY A 116 -16.42 -4.28 -2.41
C GLY A 116 -15.26 -3.71 -3.23
N VAL A 117 -14.13 -3.45 -2.57
CA VAL A 117 -12.88 -3.01 -3.22
C VAL A 117 -12.40 -4.02 -4.27
N ASP A 118 -12.40 -5.31 -3.93
CA ASP A 118 -12.00 -6.37 -4.87
C ASP A 118 -12.99 -6.49 -6.05
N GLN A 119 -14.29 -6.31 -5.81
CA GLN A 119 -15.31 -6.30 -6.88
C GLN A 119 -15.13 -5.11 -7.84
N ASP A 120 -14.82 -3.91 -7.33
CA ASP A 120 -14.55 -2.76 -8.18
C ASP A 120 -13.32 -2.97 -9.06
N ARG A 121 -12.26 -3.54 -8.49
CA ARG A 121 -11.07 -3.92 -9.25
C ARG A 121 -11.40 -4.93 -10.35
N ILE A 122 -12.19 -5.97 -10.07
CA ILE A 122 -12.64 -6.96 -11.06
C ILE A 122 -13.47 -6.28 -12.16
N ARG A 123 -14.41 -5.40 -11.80
CA ARG A 123 -15.26 -4.67 -12.75
C ARG A 123 -14.45 -3.77 -13.68
N ILE A 124 -13.45 -3.07 -13.15
CA ILE A 124 -12.68 -2.06 -13.90
C ILE A 124 -11.59 -2.70 -14.76
N MET A 125 -10.93 -3.73 -14.24
CA MET A 125 -9.79 -4.36 -14.91
C MET A 125 -10.21 -5.58 -15.73
N GLY A 126 -11.27 -6.30 -15.35
CA GLY A 126 -11.66 -7.56 -15.96
C GLY A 126 -10.46 -8.52 -16.06
N ASP A 127 -10.25 -9.07 -17.24
CA ASP A 127 -9.13 -9.98 -17.54
C ASP A 127 -7.81 -9.26 -17.89
N LEU A 128 -7.79 -7.93 -17.91
CA LEU A 128 -6.58 -7.17 -18.24
C LEU A 128 -5.48 -7.47 -17.21
N ARG A 129 -4.31 -7.96 -17.65
CA ARG A 129 -3.17 -8.16 -16.74
C ARG A 129 -2.75 -6.82 -16.15
N HIS A 130 -2.65 -6.78 -14.82
CA HIS A 130 -2.31 -5.55 -14.11
C HIS A 130 -1.62 -5.81 -12.78
N TYR A 131 -0.85 -4.82 -12.33
CA TYR A 131 -0.30 -4.74 -10.98
C TYR A 131 -1.20 -3.93 -10.07
N TYR A 132 -1.14 -4.22 -8.77
CA TYR A 132 -1.95 -3.52 -7.78
C TYR A 132 -1.11 -2.94 -6.68
N LEU A 133 -1.28 -1.64 -6.46
CA LEU A 133 -0.74 -0.99 -5.29
C LEU A 133 -1.66 -1.26 -4.10
N ASP A 134 -1.38 -2.35 -3.38
CA ASP A 134 -2.17 -2.84 -2.25
C ASP A 134 -2.11 -1.89 -1.05
N MET A 135 -0.94 -1.28 -0.83
CA MET A 135 -0.71 -0.38 0.28
C MET A 135 0.34 0.67 -0.09
N LEU A 136 0.11 1.93 0.28
CA LEU A 136 1.13 2.97 0.26
C LEU A 136 0.96 3.87 1.48
N GLY A 137 1.96 3.84 2.36
CA GLY A 137 2.00 4.66 3.57
C GLY A 137 3.20 5.59 3.54
N THR A 138 3.01 6.86 3.90
CA THR A 138 4.10 7.81 4.18
C THR A 138 3.91 8.40 5.57
N HIS A 139 4.96 8.37 6.39
CA HIS A 139 4.97 8.96 7.72
C HIS A 139 4.52 10.44 7.64
N PRO A 140 3.65 10.92 8.54
CA PRO A 140 3.12 12.30 8.49
C PRO A 140 4.17 13.39 8.29
N ASP A 141 5.27 13.35 9.06
CA ASP A 141 6.40 14.29 8.98
C ASP A 141 7.18 14.27 7.65
N TYR A 142 6.95 13.26 6.81
CA TYR A 142 7.64 13.05 5.53
C TYR A 142 6.72 13.19 4.31
N ARG A 143 5.46 13.55 4.51
CA ARG A 143 4.52 13.81 3.41
C ARG A 143 4.97 15.01 2.58
N LYS A 144 4.58 15.03 1.30
CA LYS A 144 4.90 16.11 0.33
C LYS A 144 6.41 16.33 0.11
N ARG A 145 7.26 15.34 0.41
CA ARG A 145 8.71 15.36 0.18
C ARG A 145 9.19 14.38 -0.92
N GLY A 146 8.27 13.79 -1.67
CA GLY A 146 8.59 12.91 -2.81
C GLY A 146 8.62 11.41 -2.51
N ALA A 147 8.61 10.97 -1.24
CA ALA A 147 8.68 9.55 -0.87
C ALA A 147 7.57 8.71 -1.53
N GLY A 148 6.31 9.15 -1.46
CA GLY A 148 5.20 8.47 -2.14
C GLY A 148 5.36 8.41 -3.65
N SER A 149 5.86 9.49 -4.28
CA SER A 149 6.12 9.53 -5.72
C SER A 149 7.19 8.52 -6.14
N MET A 150 8.25 8.33 -5.35
CA MET A 150 9.27 7.32 -5.63
C MET A 150 8.68 5.90 -5.63
N LEU A 151 7.78 5.62 -4.68
CA LEU A 151 7.13 4.31 -4.54
C LEU A 151 6.12 4.02 -5.65
N VAL A 152 5.38 5.03 -6.11
CA VAL A 152 4.47 4.89 -7.25
C VAL A 152 5.25 4.71 -8.55
N GLN A 153 6.27 5.54 -8.78
CA GLN A 153 7.13 5.45 -9.97
C GLN A 153 7.72 4.04 -10.11
N TRP A 154 8.25 3.47 -9.02
CA TRP A 154 8.84 2.13 -9.04
C TRP A 154 7.89 1.06 -9.60
N GLY A 155 6.62 1.08 -9.17
CA GLY A 155 5.64 0.10 -9.63
C GLY A 155 5.14 0.38 -11.04
N CYS A 156 4.99 1.65 -11.41
CA CYS A 156 4.65 2.06 -12.77
C CYS A 156 5.75 1.68 -13.78
N ASP A 157 7.02 1.92 -13.46
CA ASP A 157 8.15 1.54 -14.32
C ASP A 157 8.20 0.03 -14.52
N LEU A 158 7.91 -0.73 -13.46
CA LEU A 158 7.83 -2.19 -13.53
C LEU A 158 6.66 -2.64 -14.41
N ALA A 159 5.49 -2.01 -14.28
CA ALA A 159 4.31 -2.29 -15.10
C ALA A 159 4.55 -1.96 -16.59
N ASP A 160 5.13 -0.80 -16.87
CA ASP A 160 5.46 -0.34 -18.23
C ASP A 160 6.46 -1.27 -18.92
N ARG A 161 7.52 -1.66 -18.20
CA ARG A 161 8.52 -2.60 -18.73
C ARG A 161 7.92 -3.95 -19.09
N GLU A 162 6.90 -4.38 -18.35
CA GLU A 162 6.22 -5.66 -18.58
C GLU A 162 4.98 -5.55 -19.48
N GLY A 163 4.65 -4.36 -19.95
CA GLY A 163 3.47 -4.11 -20.79
C GLY A 163 2.16 -4.47 -20.10
N VAL A 164 2.02 -4.16 -18.80
CA VAL A 164 0.80 -4.39 -18.03
C VAL A 164 0.24 -3.11 -17.45
N ALA A 165 -1.07 -3.12 -17.17
CA ALA A 165 -1.73 -2.02 -16.51
C ALA A 165 -1.39 -1.95 -15.00
N ALA A 166 -1.82 -0.88 -14.34
CA ALA A 166 -1.73 -0.73 -12.89
C ALA A 166 -3.08 -0.27 -12.31
N TYR A 167 -3.37 -0.68 -11.08
CA TYR A 167 -4.61 -0.36 -10.36
C TYR A 167 -4.29 0.05 -8.92
N VAL A 168 -5.09 0.94 -8.34
CA VAL A 168 -5.01 1.36 -6.93
C VAL A 168 -6.38 1.82 -6.43
N ASP A 169 -6.69 1.51 -5.18
CA ASP A 169 -7.82 2.13 -4.47
C ASP A 169 -7.29 3.30 -3.65
N ALA A 170 -7.53 4.51 -4.15
CA ALA A 170 -6.95 5.72 -3.64
C ALA A 170 -7.85 6.37 -2.59
N SER A 171 -7.29 6.75 -1.43
CA SER A 171 -7.98 7.71 -0.57
C SER A 171 -8.16 9.04 -1.32
N LYS A 172 -9.15 9.85 -0.93
CA LYS A 172 -9.34 11.22 -1.48
C LYS A 172 -8.06 12.07 -1.40
N ALA A 173 -7.30 11.91 -0.32
CA ALA A 173 -6.02 12.59 -0.12
C ALA A 173 -4.88 12.02 -1.01
N GLY A 174 -4.95 10.75 -1.38
CA GLY A 174 -3.98 10.05 -2.22
C GLY A 174 -4.21 10.22 -3.72
N ALA A 175 -5.47 10.39 -4.17
CA ALA A 175 -5.82 10.44 -5.60
C ALA A 175 -4.95 11.42 -6.43
N PRO A 176 -4.68 12.67 -5.99
CA PRO A 176 -3.84 13.60 -6.76
C PRO A 176 -2.39 13.17 -6.93
N LEU A 177 -1.89 12.25 -6.10
CA LEU A 177 -0.58 11.64 -6.33
C LEU A 177 -0.65 10.71 -7.54
N TYR A 178 -1.63 9.82 -7.60
CA TYR A 178 -1.74 8.80 -8.64
C TYR A 178 -2.09 9.40 -10.01
N GLU A 179 -2.91 10.46 -10.05
CA GLU A 179 -3.20 11.21 -11.30
C GLU A 179 -1.93 11.67 -12.02
N LYS A 180 -0.90 12.12 -11.26
CA LYS A 180 0.40 12.54 -11.83
C LYS A 180 1.16 11.42 -12.53
N PHE A 181 0.83 10.16 -12.22
CA PHE A 181 1.41 8.97 -12.84
C PHE A 181 0.51 8.39 -13.93
N GLY A 182 -0.58 9.08 -14.32
CA GLY A 182 -1.48 8.67 -15.38
C GLY A 182 -2.59 7.72 -14.94
N PHE A 183 -2.85 7.59 -13.63
CA PHE A 183 -4.04 6.90 -13.15
C PHE A 183 -5.27 7.76 -13.35
N VAL A 184 -6.37 7.14 -13.75
CA VAL A 184 -7.68 7.77 -13.97
C VAL A 184 -8.69 7.12 -13.04
N ASP A 185 -9.57 7.93 -12.45
CA ASP A 185 -10.66 7.46 -11.59
C ASP A 185 -11.76 6.76 -12.41
N HIS A 186 -12.15 5.56 -11.97
CA HIS A 186 -13.19 4.71 -12.54
C HIS A 186 -14.25 4.28 -11.50
N SER A 187 -14.31 5.00 -10.39
CA SER A 187 -15.34 4.84 -9.35
C SER A 187 -16.74 4.88 -9.94
N ALA A 188 -17.60 3.95 -9.52
CA ALA A 188 -19.00 3.99 -9.92
C ALA A 188 -19.67 5.26 -9.37
N PRO A 189 -20.58 5.91 -10.14
CA PRO A 189 -21.37 7.02 -9.63
C PRO A 189 -22.12 6.60 -8.37
N GLY A 190 -21.94 7.36 -7.27
CA GLY A 190 -22.58 7.05 -5.99
C GLY A 190 -21.89 5.96 -5.15
N SER A 191 -20.67 5.54 -5.51
CA SER A 191 -19.88 4.63 -4.66
C SER A 191 -19.67 5.23 -3.26
N THR A 192 -19.99 4.43 -2.24
CA THR A 192 -19.87 4.81 -0.82
C THR A 192 -18.57 4.28 -0.19
N SER A 193 -17.69 3.62 -0.95
CA SER A 193 -16.49 2.94 -0.42
C SER A 193 -15.43 3.89 0.14
N GLY A 194 -15.62 5.22 0.03
CA GLY A 194 -14.69 6.22 0.56
C GLY A 194 -13.33 6.29 -0.18
N VAL A 195 -13.10 5.38 -1.12
CA VAL A 195 -11.89 5.28 -1.95
C VAL A 195 -12.24 5.42 -3.43
N ALA A 196 -11.33 6.03 -4.18
CA ALA A 196 -11.41 6.16 -5.62
C ALA A 196 -10.72 4.96 -6.29
N SER A 197 -11.46 4.22 -7.11
CA SER A 197 -10.93 3.08 -7.86
C SER A 197 -10.21 3.56 -9.11
N MET A 198 -8.89 3.67 -9.06
CA MET A 198 -8.10 4.30 -10.12
C MET A 198 -7.28 3.27 -10.91
N ALA A 199 -7.22 3.45 -12.23
CA ALA A 199 -6.46 2.58 -13.13
C ALA A 199 -5.60 3.36 -14.11
N ARG A 200 -4.46 2.77 -14.48
CA ARG A 200 -3.57 3.20 -15.56
C ARG A 200 -3.45 2.02 -16.53
N LYS A 201 -4.07 2.13 -17.71
CA LYS A 201 -4.17 1.05 -18.70
C LYS A 201 -3.20 1.24 -19.85
#